data_AF-A0A942PFU8-F1
#
_entry.id   AF-A0A942PFU8-F1
#
_cell.length_a   1.000
_cell.length_b   1.000
_cell.length_c   1.000
_cell.angle_alpha   90.00
_cell.angle_beta   90.00
_cell.angle_gamma   90.00
#
_symmetry.space_group_name_H-M   'P 1'
#
loop_
_entity.id
_entity.type
_entity.pdbx_description
1 polymer ?
#
loop_
_entity_poly.entity_id
_entity_poly.type
_entity_poly.pdbx_seq_one_letter_code
_entity_poly.pdbx_strand_id
1 'polypeptide(L)'
;MFRYLLLFLLLSSCGTQQMMVNYPSGTTPLYSLEPAPQKILLLNHFNISAQKYRDNKEELFREMIDSLLQESAQRIQSTTGIPAVALKGVTYSASADTVLQLLQQHGATHAIAVSDFVIEFVQTRVDVTKESNGSKSREAFYDIRAALGYNLYSTKGRLRTDDVVRQQFHSSRNVASGLLAAGPNVVVQRRDAYRILFENVHEYLNRFFPGQKTLYRPVFTGKGFEATAAALKRGDYEAALIESMKLIKATDAKTAAMAHYNCAVFFERKNQPAEAKKYLEASLQLAPLAQARNMMMDY
;
A
#
# COMPACT_ATOMS: atom_id res chain seq x y z
N MET A 1 6.97 43.28 -40.95
CA MET A 1 7.44 43.44 -39.56
C MET A 1 6.29 43.11 -38.61
N PHE A 2 5.94 41.82 -38.47
CA PHE A 2 4.84 41.35 -37.62
C PHE A 2 5.43 40.55 -36.45
N ARG A 3 5.46 41.16 -35.26
CA ARG A 3 5.78 40.51 -34.00
C ARG A 3 4.53 39.78 -33.49
N TYR A 4 4.45 38.46 -33.72
CA TYR A 4 3.48 37.62 -33.02
C TYR A 4 4.06 37.26 -31.65
N LEU A 5 3.63 38.00 -30.64
CA LEU A 5 3.84 37.70 -29.22
C LEU A 5 2.96 36.47 -28.89
N LEU A 6 3.57 35.28 -28.94
CA LEU A 6 2.90 34.03 -28.59
C LEU A 6 2.73 33.99 -27.05
N LEU A 7 1.57 34.43 -26.58
CA LEU A 7 1.17 34.39 -25.17
C LEU A 7 0.93 32.92 -24.78
N PHE A 8 1.93 32.27 -24.19
CA PHE A 8 1.80 30.95 -23.57
C PHE A 8 0.87 31.08 -22.35
N LEU A 9 -0.42 30.84 -22.55
CA LEU A 9 -1.39 30.58 -21.49
C LEU A 9 -1.00 29.27 -20.81
N LEU A 10 -0.13 29.36 -19.81
CA LEU A 10 0.02 28.33 -18.79
C LEU A 10 -1.32 28.28 -18.05
N LEU A 11 -2.21 27.41 -18.54
CA LEU A 11 -3.38 26.94 -17.80
C LEU A 11 -2.83 26.14 -16.62
N SER A 12 -2.35 26.85 -15.59
CA SER A 12 -2.15 26.32 -14.26
C SER A 12 -3.49 25.72 -13.87
N SER A 13 -3.63 24.40 -14.04
CA SER A 13 -4.85 23.70 -13.67
C SER A 13 -5.18 24.14 -12.27
N CYS A 14 -6.35 24.78 -12.07
CA CYS A 14 -6.82 25.19 -10.74
C CYS A 14 -7.16 23.94 -9.90
N GLY A 15 -6.15 23.12 -9.64
CA GLY A 15 -6.22 22.01 -8.71
C GLY A 15 -6.45 22.61 -7.33
N THR A 16 -7.50 22.15 -6.66
CA THR A 16 -7.74 22.50 -5.27
C THR A 16 -6.54 22.02 -4.46
N GLN A 17 -5.88 22.94 -3.73
CA GLN A 17 -4.75 22.58 -2.89
C GLN A 17 -5.19 21.59 -1.82
N GLN A 18 -4.37 20.56 -1.60
CA GLN A 18 -4.60 19.51 -0.63
C GLN A 18 -3.34 19.28 0.20
N MET A 19 -3.50 18.91 1.46
CA MET A 19 -2.43 18.39 2.32
C MET A 19 -2.71 16.92 2.61
N MET A 20 -1.68 16.08 2.54
CA MET A 20 -1.81 14.67 2.89
C MET A 20 -1.76 14.49 4.41
N VAL A 21 -2.82 13.93 4.98
CA VAL A 21 -2.85 13.46 6.36
C VAL A 21 -2.67 11.95 6.35
N ASN A 22 -1.80 11.45 7.23
CA ASN A 22 -1.59 10.01 7.40
C ASN A 22 -1.72 9.61 8.86
N TYR A 23 -2.28 8.42 9.09
CA TYR A 23 -2.47 7.86 10.43
C TYR A 23 -2.63 6.34 10.36
N PRO A 24 -2.23 5.62 11.43
CA PRO A 24 -2.55 4.21 11.56
C PRO A 24 -4.05 4.04 11.77
N SER A 25 -4.62 3.01 11.15
CA SER A 25 -6.00 2.58 11.32
C SER A 25 -6.02 1.07 11.53
N GLY A 26 -6.85 0.61 12.47
CA GLY A 26 -7.03 -0.83 12.72
C GLY A 26 -7.63 -1.54 11.51
N THR A 27 -7.21 -2.76 11.24
CA THR A 27 -7.82 -3.62 10.22
C THR A 27 -8.69 -4.69 10.86
N THR A 28 -9.88 -4.89 10.32
CA THR A 28 -10.74 -6.01 10.68
C THR A 28 -10.36 -7.23 9.84
N PRO A 29 -10.11 -8.40 10.46
CA PRO A 29 -9.90 -9.65 9.73
C PRO A 29 -11.05 -9.92 8.75
N LEU A 30 -10.71 -10.31 7.53
CA LEU A 30 -11.69 -10.70 6.51
C LEU A 30 -12.12 -12.16 6.66
N TYR A 31 -11.26 -13.00 7.21
CA TYR A 31 -11.47 -14.44 7.37
C TYR A 31 -11.21 -14.85 8.81
N SER A 32 -12.09 -15.68 9.36
CA SER A 32 -11.83 -16.44 10.58
C SER A 32 -11.02 -17.70 10.26
N LEU A 33 -10.21 -18.14 11.23
CA LEU A 33 -9.44 -19.37 11.15
C LEU A 33 -10.05 -20.41 12.09
N GLU A 34 -10.44 -21.56 11.54
CA GLU A 34 -11.06 -22.66 12.28
C GLU A 34 -10.26 -23.96 12.11
N PRO A 35 -9.78 -24.58 13.22
CA PRO A 35 -9.90 -24.11 14.60
C PRO A 35 -9.09 -22.83 14.85
N ALA A 36 -9.39 -22.12 15.93
CA ALA A 36 -8.59 -20.95 16.34
C ALA A 36 -7.09 -21.31 16.45
N PRO A 37 -6.16 -20.52 15.86
CA PRO A 37 -4.75 -20.88 15.85
C PRO A 37 -4.14 -20.81 17.25
N GLN A 38 -3.42 -21.87 17.64
CA GLN A 38 -2.67 -21.93 18.91
C GLN A 38 -1.17 -21.69 18.72
N LYS A 39 -0.66 -22.08 17.55
CA LYS A 39 0.73 -21.85 17.11
C LYS A 39 0.79 -21.90 15.59
N ILE A 40 1.56 -20.99 15.00
CA ILE A 40 1.70 -20.80 13.56
C ILE A 40 3.16 -21.00 13.13
N LEU A 41 3.38 -21.81 12.09
CA LEU A 41 4.68 -21.91 11.42
C LEU A 41 4.72 -21.01 10.19
N LEU A 42 5.86 -20.36 9.96
CA LEU A 42 6.13 -19.57 8.77
C LEU A 42 7.19 -20.32 7.97
N LEU A 43 6.85 -20.67 6.73
CA LEU A 43 7.63 -21.53 5.86
C LEU A 43 7.96 -20.80 4.54
N ASN A 44 9.14 -21.07 4.00
CA ASN A 44 9.44 -20.77 2.60
C ASN A 44 9.11 -22.01 1.73
N HIS A 45 8.36 -21.90 0.66
CA HIS A 45 8.19 -22.98 -0.31
C HIS A 45 8.82 -22.62 -1.66
N PHE A 46 9.29 -21.39 -1.80
CA PHE A 46 9.85 -20.86 -3.02
C PHE A 46 11.33 -21.24 -3.16
N ASN A 47 11.64 -21.96 -4.24
CA ASN A 47 13.02 -22.35 -4.56
C ASN A 47 13.72 -21.25 -5.35
N ILE A 48 14.38 -20.33 -4.65
CA ILE A 48 15.13 -19.21 -5.25
C ILE A 48 16.22 -19.73 -6.21
N SER A 49 16.95 -20.77 -5.84
CA SER A 49 18.04 -21.34 -6.66
C SER A 49 17.56 -21.86 -8.01
N ALA A 50 16.29 -22.26 -8.12
CA ALA A 50 15.72 -22.73 -9.38
C ALA A 50 15.45 -21.60 -10.39
N GLN A 51 15.37 -20.33 -9.95
CA GLN A 51 15.01 -19.18 -10.77
C GLN A 51 16.15 -18.61 -11.62
N LYS A 52 17.36 -19.19 -11.53
CA LYS A 52 18.55 -18.79 -12.30
C LYS A 52 18.88 -17.28 -12.19
N TYR A 53 18.78 -16.71 -11.00
CA TYR A 53 19.21 -15.32 -10.77
C TYR A 53 20.74 -15.19 -10.81
N ARG A 54 21.23 -13.96 -10.94
CA ARG A 54 22.64 -13.66 -10.65
C ARG A 54 22.89 -13.80 -9.15
N ASP A 55 24.09 -14.23 -8.76
CA ASP A 55 24.46 -14.56 -7.38
C ASP A 55 24.03 -13.50 -6.36
N ASN A 56 24.33 -12.22 -6.63
CA ASN A 56 23.98 -11.12 -5.74
C ASN A 56 22.47 -10.89 -5.58
N LYS A 57 21.68 -11.16 -6.62
CA LYS A 57 20.21 -11.08 -6.56
C LYS A 57 19.64 -12.31 -5.86
N GLU A 58 20.23 -13.47 -6.09
CA GLU A 58 19.87 -14.72 -5.41
C GLU A 58 20.07 -14.61 -3.90
N GLU A 59 21.25 -14.17 -3.47
CA GLU A 59 21.60 -13.94 -2.07
C GLU A 59 20.64 -12.94 -1.41
N LEU A 60 20.39 -11.81 -2.07
CA LEU A 60 19.43 -10.82 -1.59
C LEU A 60 18.02 -11.41 -1.42
N PHE A 61 17.56 -12.23 -2.36
CA PHE A 61 16.22 -12.81 -2.28
C PHE A 61 16.13 -13.83 -1.15
N ARG A 62 17.20 -14.58 -0.86
CA ARG A 62 17.26 -15.48 0.30
C ARG A 62 17.14 -14.69 1.60
N GLU A 63 17.93 -13.62 1.74
CA GLU A 63 17.88 -12.72 2.89
C GLU A 63 16.49 -12.08 3.07
N MET A 64 15.86 -11.67 1.96
CA MET A 64 14.55 -11.06 1.97
C MET A 64 13.44 -12.01 2.42
N ILE A 65 13.43 -13.26 1.93
CA ILE A 65 12.44 -14.24 2.37
C ILE A 65 12.63 -14.56 3.86
N ASP A 66 13.86 -14.79 4.31
CA ASP A 66 14.14 -15.06 5.72
C ASP A 66 13.66 -13.91 6.61
N SER A 67 13.95 -12.67 6.21
CA SER A 67 13.49 -11.47 6.91
C SER A 67 11.97 -11.34 6.90
N LEU A 68 11.30 -11.64 5.78
CA LEU A 68 9.84 -11.65 5.70
C LEU A 68 9.23 -12.66 6.66
N LEU A 69 9.75 -13.88 6.74
CA LEU A 69 9.20 -14.90 7.64
C LEU A 69 9.39 -14.50 9.10
N GLN A 70 10.55 -13.93 9.45
CA GLN A 70 10.84 -13.44 10.79
C GLN A 70 9.92 -12.26 11.17
N GLU A 71 9.79 -11.26 10.31
CA GLU A 71 8.92 -10.11 10.52
C GLU A 71 7.45 -10.55 10.67
N SER A 72 7.02 -11.49 9.83
CA SER A 72 5.67 -12.08 9.89
C SER A 72 5.42 -12.76 11.24
N ALA A 73 6.37 -13.56 11.71
CA ALA A 73 6.27 -14.25 12.99
C ALA A 73 6.19 -13.24 14.14
N GLN A 74 7.11 -12.26 14.17
CA GLN A 74 7.12 -11.22 15.19
C GLN A 74 5.82 -10.43 15.21
N ARG A 75 5.29 -10.06 14.05
CA ARG A 75 4.04 -9.33 13.90
C ARG A 75 2.82 -10.11 14.40
N ILE A 76 2.70 -11.38 14.01
CA ILE A 76 1.60 -12.24 14.48
C ILE A 76 1.65 -12.32 16.02
N GLN A 77 2.82 -12.62 16.58
CA GLN A 77 3.01 -12.74 18.02
C GLN A 77 2.70 -11.42 18.75
N SER A 78 3.18 -10.28 18.26
CA SER A 78 3.00 -8.98 18.92
C SER A 78 1.56 -8.48 18.85
N THR A 79 0.84 -8.79 17.77
CA THR A 79 -0.51 -8.27 17.53
C THR A 79 -1.60 -9.17 18.12
N THR A 80 -1.36 -10.49 18.18
CA THR A 80 -2.38 -11.47 18.56
C THR A 80 -2.03 -12.26 19.83
N GLY A 81 -0.76 -12.25 20.25
CA GLY A 81 -0.27 -13.13 21.31
C GLY A 81 -0.02 -14.58 20.87
N ILE A 82 -0.36 -14.96 19.63
CA ILE A 82 -0.23 -16.33 19.13
C ILE A 82 1.26 -16.65 18.86
N PRO A 83 1.81 -17.73 19.46
CA PRO A 83 3.13 -18.27 19.12
C PRO A 83 3.33 -18.45 17.63
N ALA A 84 4.30 -17.75 17.06
CA ALA A 84 4.63 -17.81 15.66
C ALA A 84 6.13 -18.04 15.46
N VAL A 85 6.51 -19.00 14.61
CA VAL A 85 7.91 -19.42 14.42
C VAL A 85 8.25 -19.53 12.94
N ALA A 86 9.27 -18.80 12.51
CA ALA A 86 9.86 -18.93 11.18
C ALA A 86 10.85 -20.10 11.14
N LEU A 87 10.60 -21.08 10.26
CA LEU A 87 11.52 -22.20 10.05
C LEU A 87 12.46 -21.88 8.88
N LYS A 88 13.74 -21.68 9.20
CA LYS A 88 14.79 -21.41 8.21
C LYS A 88 15.26 -22.71 7.55
N GLY A 89 15.53 -22.66 6.25
CA GLY A 89 16.22 -23.73 5.52
C GLY A 89 15.45 -25.03 5.23
N VAL A 90 14.21 -25.18 5.69
CA VAL A 90 13.38 -26.41 5.53
C VAL A 90 12.77 -26.56 4.11
N THR A 91 13.21 -25.77 3.14
CA THR A 91 12.25 -25.07 2.28
C THR A 91 12.54 -25.18 0.78
N TYR A 92 12.61 -26.40 0.27
CA TYR A 92 12.56 -26.64 -1.17
C TYR A 92 11.53 -27.72 -1.48
N SER A 93 10.44 -27.35 -2.16
CA SER A 93 9.38 -28.26 -2.65
C SER A 93 8.60 -29.07 -1.60
N ALA A 94 8.38 -28.51 -0.40
CA ALA A 94 7.55 -29.17 0.60
C ALA A 94 6.15 -29.44 0.04
N SER A 95 5.81 -30.72 -0.11
CA SER A 95 4.45 -31.14 -0.45
C SER A 95 3.50 -30.76 0.68
N ALA A 96 2.19 -30.83 0.44
CA ALA A 96 1.22 -30.65 1.52
C ALA A 96 1.51 -31.60 2.70
N ASP A 97 1.95 -32.83 2.42
CA ASP A 97 2.30 -33.82 3.45
C ASP A 97 3.50 -33.39 4.29
N THR A 98 4.54 -32.80 3.67
CA THR A 98 5.69 -32.24 4.40
C THR A 98 5.24 -31.14 5.36
N VAL A 99 4.33 -30.26 4.94
CA VAL A 99 3.79 -29.22 5.83
C VAL A 99 3.04 -29.83 7.01
N LEU A 100 2.20 -30.84 6.76
CA LEU A 100 1.46 -31.53 7.82
C LEU A 100 2.39 -32.21 8.84
N GLN A 101 3.48 -32.84 8.36
CA GLN A 101 4.51 -33.41 9.23
C GLN A 101 5.20 -32.33 10.09
N LEU A 102 5.54 -31.18 9.50
CA LEU A 102 6.12 -30.06 10.24
C LEU A 102 5.16 -29.49 11.29
N LEU A 103 3.87 -29.38 10.97
CA LEU A 103 2.85 -28.99 11.93
C LEU A 103 2.83 -29.93 13.14
N GLN A 104 2.84 -31.24 12.89
CA GLN A 104 2.88 -32.25 13.95
C GLN A 104 4.17 -32.17 14.77
N GLN A 105 5.34 -32.12 14.11
CA GLN A 105 6.65 -32.08 14.76
C GLN A 105 6.81 -30.87 15.68
N HIS A 106 6.29 -29.71 15.28
CA HIS A 106 6.40 -28.47 16.05
C HIS A 106 5.20 -28.18 16.94
N GLY A 107 4.21 -29.09 17.02
CA GLY A 107 2.97 -28.88 17.78
C GLY A 107 2.23 -27.61 17.33
N ALA A 108 2.23 -27.34 16.03
CA ALA A 108 1.58 -26.17 15.45
C ALA A 108 0.23 -26.54 14.84
N THR A 109 -0.71 -25.61 14.94
CA THR A 109 -2.07 -25.78 14.38
C THR A 109 -2.18 -25.32 12.94
N HIS A 110 -1.35 -24.36 12.55
CA HIS A 110 -1.41 -23.68 11.26
C HIS A 110 -0.02 -23.40 10.71
N ALA A 111 0.08 -23.30 9.39
CA ALA A 111 1.28 -22.84 8.71
C ALA A 111 0.93 -21.85 7.61
N ILE A 112 1.77 -20.83 7.43
CA ILE A 112 1.76 -19.92 6.30
C ILE A 112 3.05 -20.18 5.51
N ALA A 113 2.90 -20.54 4.25
CA ALA A 113 4.01 -20.83 3.35
C ALA A 113 4.06 -19.85 2.19
N VAL A 114 5.23 -19.27 1.91
CA VAL A 114 5.47 -18.42 0.73
C VAL A 114 5.78 -19.33 -0.47
N SER A 115 4.86 -19.44 -1.43
CA SER A 115 5.02 -20.30 -2.62
C SER A 115 5.56 -19.61 -3.86
N ASP A 116 5.36 -18.30 -3.97
CA ASP A 116 5.92 -17.48 -5.04
C ASP A 116 6.51 -16.20 -4.48
N PHE A 117 7.56 -15.69 -5.11
CA PHE A 117 8.31 -14.54 -4.65
C PHE A 117 8.92 -13.77 -5.82
N VAL A 118 8.27 -12.67 -6.19
CA VAL A 118 8.73 -11.76 -7.23
C VAL A 118 8.82 -10.35 -6.68
N ILE A 119 10.05 -9.81 -6.65
CA ILE A 119 10.32 -8.40 -6.42
C ILE A 119 11.04 -7.82 -7.63
N GLU A 120 10.46 -6.80 -8.26
CA GLU A 120 10.98 -6.24 -9.49
C GLU A 120 10.64 -4.75 -9.68
N PHE A 121 11.36 -4.11 -10.60
CA PHE A 121 10.98 -2.80 -11.12
C PHE A 121 10.28 -2.98 -12.46
N VAL A 122 9.04 -2.49 -12.56
CA VAL A 122 8.22 -2.56 -13.76
C VAL A 122 8.17 -1.18 -14.40
N GLN A 123 8.50 -1.07 -15.68
CA GLN A 123 8.26 0.15 -16.44
C GLN A 123 6.76 0.28 -16.71
N THR A 124 6.12 1.31 -16.16
CA THR A 124 4.67 1.47 -16.22
C THR A 124 4.20 2.37 -17.35
N ARG A 125 4.97 3.42 -17.68
CA ARG A 125 4.72 4.24 -18.87
C ARG A 125 5.99 4.91 -19.37
N VAL A 126 5.90 5.41 -20.60
CA VAL A 126 6.88 6.31 -21.20
C VAL A 126 6.14 7.52 -21.76
N ASP A 127 6.41 8.69 -21.21
CA ASP A 127 5.87 9.95 -21.71
C ASP A 127 6.81 10.49 -22.78
N VAL A 128 6.25 11.01 -23.89
CA VAL A 128 7.01 11.56 -25.01
C VAL A 128 6.60 13.00 -25.25
N THR A 129 7.53 13.92 -25.05
CA THR A 129 7.31 15.36 -25.25
C THR A 129 8.01 15.78 -26.54
N LYS A 130 7.26 16.38 -27.47
CA LYS A 130 7.82 16.98 -28.69
C LYS A 130 8.14 18.44 -28.41
N GLU A 131 9.41 18.78 -28.53
CA GLU A 131 9.92 20.14 -28.35
C GLU A 131 9.61 21.01 -29.57
N SER A 132 9.70 22.34 -29.40
CA SER A 132 9.44 23.32 -30.46
C SER A 132 10.37 23.18 -31.68
N ASN A 133 11.59 22.69 -31.48
CA ASN A 133 12.56 22.39 -32.54
C ASN A 133 12.30 21.04 -33.26
N GLY A 134 11.21 20.35 -32.91
CA GLY A 134 10.85 19.05 -33.47
C GLY A 134 11.54 17.85 -32.82
N SER A 135 12.51 18.06 -31.92
CA SER A 135 13.13 16.98 -31.15
C SER A 135 12.12 16.35 -30.17
N LYS A 136 12.42 15.13 -29.72
CA LYS A 136 11.58 14.39 -28.77
C LYS A 136 12.36 14.09 -27.51
N SER A 137 11.86 14.55 -26.36
CA SER A 137 12.26 14.05 -25.05
C SER A 137 11.38 12.88 -24.66
N ARG A 138 11.94 11.89 -23.94
CA ARG A 138 11.18 10.75 -23.42
C ARG A 138 11.51 10.54 -21.96
N GLU A 139 10.48 10.36 -21.14
CA GLU A 139 10.63 10.06 -19.73
C GLU A 139 9.97 8.72 -19.41
N ALA A 140 10.75 7.76 -18.91
CA ALA A 140 10.25 6.45 -18.49
C ALA A 140 9.96 6.46 -16.99
N PHE A 141 8.81 5.89 -16.60
CA PHE A 141 8.36 5.78 -15.22
C PHE A 141 8.43 4.33 -14.76
N TYR A 142 8.91 4.13 -13.55
CA TYR A 142 9.12 2.83 -12.95
C TYR A 142 8.41 2.73 -11.62
N ASP A 143 7.69 1.63 -11.46
CA ASP A 143 7.12 1.21 -10.20
C ASP A 143 7.99 0.08 -9.64
N ILE A 144 8.11 0.03 -8.31
CA ILE A 144 8.58 -1.18 -7.64
C ILE A 144 7.34 -2.06 -7.34
N ARG A 145 7.47 -3.36 -7.61
CA ARG A 145 6.39 -4.34 -7.49
C ARG A 145 6.83 -5.52 -6.64
N ALA A 146 5.97 -5.94 -5.73
CA ALA A 146 6.06 -7.17 -4.96
C ALA A 146 4.84 -8.06 -5.29
N ALA A 147 5.05 -9.22 -5.89
CA ALA A 147 4.03 -10.22 -6.14
C ALA A 147 4.42 -11.52 -5.41
N LEU A 148 3.69 -11.87 -4.37
CA LEU A 148 3.96 -13.02 -3.52
C LEU A 148 2.74 -13.96 -3.51
N GLY A 149 3.03 -15.25 -3.59
CA GLY A 149 2.03 -16.31 -3.41
C GLY A 149 2.12 -16.87 -1.99
N TYR A 150 0.97 -17.03 -1.34
CA TYR A 150 0.86 -17.55 0.02
C TYR A 150 -0.06 -18.77 0.04
N ASN A 151 0.34 -19.80 0.77
CA ASN A 151 -0.52 -20.92 1.13
C ASN A 151 -0.72 -20.96 2.64
N LEU A 152 -1.97 -21.06 3.07
CA LEU A 152 -2.36 -21.28 4.46
C LEU A 152 -2.76 -22.73 4.65
N TYR A 153 -2.22 -23.37 5.68
CA TYR A 153 -2.50 -24.74 6.05
C TYR A 153 -3.04 -24.83 7.49
N SER A 154 -3.85 -25.85 7.74
CA SER A 154 -4.16 -26.38 9.07
C SER A 154 -3.71 -27.83 9.16
N THR A 155 -3.92 -28.46 10.31
CA THR A 155 -3.70 -29.91 10.50
C THR A 155 -4.56 -30.80 9.59
N LYS A 156 -5.60 -30.24 8.94
CA LYS A 156 -6.46 -30.96 7.98
C LYS A 156 -6.01 -30.81 6.52
N GLY A 157 -4.99 -30.01 6.26
CA GLY A 157 -4.49 -29.73 4.91
C GLY A 157 -4.49 -28.25 4.56
N ARG A 158 -4.35 -27.95 3.26
CA ARG A 158 -4.34 -26.56 2.77
C ARG A 158 -5.73 -25.96 2.88
N LEU A 159 -5.82 -24.85 3.60
CA LEU A 159 -7.05 -24.06 3.74
C LEU A 159 -7.22 -23.09 2.57
N ARG A 160 -6.13 -22.44 2.14
CA ARG A 160 -6.22 -21.34 1.19
C ARG A 160 -4.92 -21.12 0.41
N THR A 161 -5.07 -20.57 -0.79
CA THR A 161 -4.00 -20.01 -1.60
C THR A 161 -4.40 -18.59 -1.98
N ASP A 162 -3.51 -17.63 -1.78
CA ASP A 162 -3.72 -16.23 -2.17
C ASP A 162 -2.47 -15.69 -2.87
N ASP A 163 -2.68 -14.92 -3.92
CA ASP A 163 -1.64 -14.07 -4.49
C ASP A 163 -1.88 -12.62 -4.04
N VAL A 164 -0.83 -11.99 -3.52
CA VAL A 164 -0.87 -10.59 -3.10
C VAL A 164 0.11 -9.82 -3.95
N VAL A 165 -0.40 -8.81 -4.66
CA VAL A 165 0.38 -7.92 -5.49
C VAL A 165 0.33 -6.52 -4.90
N ARG A 166 1.50 -5.98 -4.59
CA ARG A 166 1.71 -4.58 -4.25
C ARG A 166 2.57 -3.93 -5.30
N GLN A 167 2.20 -2.72 -5.67
CA GLN A 167 2.93 -1.92 -6.65
C GLN A 167 2.86 -0.46 -6.22
N GLN A 168 3.97 0.25 -6.37
CA GLN A 168 4.04 1.69 -6.07
C GLN A 168 5.02 2.37 -7.02
N PHE A 169 4.73 3.62 -7.37
CA PHE A 169 5.68 4.46 -8.08
C PHE A 169 6.98 4.59 -7.30
N HIS A 170 8.11 4.48 -8.00
CA HIS A 170 9.44 4.64 -7.42
C HIS A 170 10.18 5.83 -8.03
N SER A 171 10.36 5.83 -9.35
CA SER A 171 11.18 6.85 -10.01
C SER A 171 10.82 7.03 -11.47
N SER A 172 11.14 8.20 -12.02
CA SER A 172 11.17 8.44 -13.45
C SER A 172 12.56 8.89 -13.90
N ARG A 173 12.86 8.78 -15.20
CA ARG A 173 14.09 9.32 -15.78
C ARG A 173 13.98 9.52 -17.29
N ASN A 174 14.81 10.41 -17.82
CA ASN A 174 14.94 10.60 -19.26
C ASN A 174 15.62 9.40 -19.94
N VAL A 175 15.12 9.01 -21.10
CA VAL A 175 15.60 7.86 -21.86
C VAL A 175 15.73 8.20 -23.34
N ALA A 176 16.78 7.69 -23.99
CA ALA A 176 16.92 7.85 -25.44
C ALA A 176 15.81 7.12 -26.20
N SER A 177 15.40 5.95 -25.69
CA SER A 177 14.35 5.10 -26.24
C SER A 177 13.54 4.45 -25.11
N GLY A 178 12.22 4.41 -25.26
CA GLY A 178 11.32 3.75 -24.30
C GLY A 178 11.42 2.22 -24.29
N LEU A 179 12.04 1.62 -25.31
CA LEU A 179 12.22 0.16 -25.42
C LEU A 179 13.51 -0.34 -24.75
N LEU A 180 14.51 0.53 -24.53
CA LEU A 180 15.85 0.16 -24.06
C LEU A 180 16.18 0.74 -22.69
N ALA A 181 15.17 1.10 -21.92
CA ALA A 181 15.36 1.78 -20.67
C ALA A 181 15.63 0.76 -19.54
N ALA A 182 16.91 0.49 -19.27
CA ALA A 182 17.36 -0.40 -18.19
C ALA A 182 16.91 0.11 -16.80
N GLY A 183 15.83 -0.42 -16.23
CA GLY A 183 15.22 0.10 -15.00
C GLY A 183 16.14 0.06 -13.77
N PRO A 184 15.67 0.64 -12.64
CA PRO A 184 16.37 0.50 -11.36
C PRO A 184 16.62 -0.97 -11.01
N ASN A 185 17.66 -1.24 -10.22
CA ASN A 185 18.03 -2.59 -9.81
C ASN A 185 17.63 -2.82 -8.35
N VAL A 186 16.91 -3.92 -8.07
CA VAL A 186 16.49 -4.32 -6.71
C VAL A 186 17.67 -4.49 -5.76
N VAL A 187 18.83 -4.93 -6.27
CA VAL A 187 20.07 -5.07 -5.48
C VAL A 187 20.64 -3.72 -5.05
N VAL A 188 20.41 -2.66 -5.84
CA VAL A 188 20.82 -1.30 -5.46
C VAL A 188 19.77 -0.67 -4.55
N GLN A 189 18.49 -0.89 -4.84
CA GLN A 189 17.35 -0.32 -4.12
C GLN A 189 16.82 -1.27 -3.03
N ARG A 190 17.72 -1.89 -2.26
CA ARG A 190 17.35 -2.91 -1.24
C ARG A 190 16.32 -2.41 -0.24
N ARG A 191 16.47 -1.15 0.21
CA ARG A 191 15.58 -0.54 1.20
C ARG A 191 14.13 -0.47 0.70
N ASP A 192 13.92 0.00 -0.52
CA ASP A 192 12.58 0.08 -1.10
C ASP A 192 11.99 -1.30 -1.39
N ALA A 193 12.84 -2.26 -1.78
CA ALA A 193 12.44 -3.65 -1.95
C ALA A 193 11.97 -4.29 -0.64
N TYR A 194 12.69 -4.09 0.47
CA TYR A 194 12.23 -4.52 1.80
C TYR A 194 10.94 -3.83 2.22
N ARG A 195 10.83 -2.53 1.97
CA ARG A 195 9.63 -1.77 2.32
C ARG A 195 8.38 -2.31 1.63
N ILE A 196 8.41 -2.47 0.31
CA ILE A 196 7.24 -3.01 -0.41
C ILE A 196 6.96 -4.47 -0.06
N LEU A 197 8.00 -5.25 0.25
CA LEU A 197 7.87 -6.64 0.70
C LEU A 197 7.10 -6.74 2.02
N PHE A 198 7.44 -5.90 3.00
CA PHE A 198 6.75 -5.89 4.28
C PHE A 198 5.33 -5.32 4.19
N GLU A 199 5.11 -4.31 3.36
CA GLU A 199 3.76 -3.82 3.03
C GLU A 199 2.88 -4.93 2.43
N ASN A 200 3.45 -5.77 1.55
CA ASN A 200 2.76 -6.91 0.94
C ASN A 200 2.35 -7.96 2.00
N VAL A 201 3.28 -8.42 2.85
CA VAL A 201 2.94 -9.44 3.85
C VAL A 201 2.01 -8.90 4.94
N HIS A 202 2.10 -7.61 5.28
CA HIS A 202 1.14 -6.97 6.19
C HIS A 202 -0.27 -6.99 5.63
N GLU A 203 -0.46 -6.73 4.32
CA GLU A 203 -1.76 -6.86 3.69
C GLU A 203 -2.28 -8.30 3.80
N TYR A 204 -1.46 -9.29 3.45
CA TYR A 204 -1.87 -10.70 3.53
C TYR A 204 -2.33 -11.06 4.95
N LEU A 205 -1.51 -10.73 5.96
CA LEU A 205 -1.80 -11.07 7.36
C LEU A 205 -3.04 -10.33 7.90
N ASN A 206 -3.30 -9.08 7.46
CA ASN A 206 -4.50 -8.32 7.84
C ASN A 206 -5.82 -9.01 7.42
N ARG A 207 -5.77 -9.98 6.51
CA ARG A 207 -6.96 -10.76 6.13
C ARG A 207 -7.38 -11.75 7.21
N PHE A 208 -6.47 -12.16 8.10
CA PHE A 208 -6.72 -13.21 9.10
C PHE A 208 -6.54 -12.74 10.54
N PHE A 209 -5.69 -11.72 10.75
CA PHE A 209 -5.36 -11.21 12.06
C PHE A 209 -5.67 -9.72 12.14
N PRO A 210 -6.12 -9.22 13.31
CA PRO A 210 -6.15 -7.79 13.54
C PRO A 210 -4.78 -7.19 13.25
N GLY A 211 -4.77 -5.96 12.77
CA GLY A 211 -3.54 -5.30 12.40
C GLY A 211 -3.74 -3.80 12.25
N GLN A 212 -2.74 -3.16 11.66
CA GLN A 212 -2.78 -1.74 11.37
C GLN A 212 -2.40 -1.52 9.90
N LYS A 213 -3.09 -0.58 9.25
CA LYS A 213 -2.70 0.00 7.97
C LYS A 213 -2.52 1.50 8.13
N THR A 214 -1.51 2.07 7.49
CA THR A 214 -1.40 3.53 7.38
C THR A 214 -2.35 3.99 6.30
N LEU A 215 -3.33 4.81 6.66
CA LEU A 215 -4.20 5.48 5.72
C LEU A 215 -3.59 6.81 5.30
N TYR A 216 -3.70 7.13 4.02
CA TYR A 216 -3.29 8.41 3.46
C TYR A 216 -4.52 9.09 2.87
N ARG A 217 -4.94 10.19 3.49
CA ARG A 217 -6.11 10.95 3.05
C ARG A 217 -5.67 12.35 2.64
N PRO A 218 -5.94 12.79 1.38
CA PRO A 218 -5.83 14.20 1.07
C PRO A 218 -6.87 14.96 1.88
N VAL A 219 -6.55 16.13 2.40
CA VAL A 219 -7.48 17.06 3.06
C VAL A 219 -7.45 18.36 2.26
N PHE A 220 -8.61 18.91 1.95
CA PHE A 220 -8.71 20.17 1.19
C PHE A 220 -8.23 21.34 2.04
N THR A 221 -7.28 22.11 1.52
CA THR A 221 -6.59 23.21 2.22
C THR A 221 -6.42 24.46 1.35
N GLY A 222 -7.10 24.52 0.21
CA GLY A 222 -7.05 25.65 -0.71
C GLY A 222 -7.89 26.84 -0.26
N LYS A 223 -8.30 27.68 -1.23
CA LYS A 223 -9.11 28.88 -0.99
C LYS A 223 -10.37 28.53 -0.18
N GLY A 224 -10.59 29.23 0.92
CA GLY A 224 -11.70 29.00 1.86
C GLY A 224 -11.41 27.98 2.97
N PHE A 225 -10.25 27.30 2.94
CA PHE A 225 -9.81 26.32 3.95
C PHE A 225 -8.49 26.74 4.60
N GLU A 226 -8.13 28.02 4.58
CA GLU A 226 -6.86 28.54 5.07
C GLU A 226 -6.67 28.28 6.58
N ALA A 227 -7.75 28.38 7.36
CA ALA A 227 -7.72 28.08 8.79
C ALA A 227 -7.46 26.59 9.07
N THR A 228 -8.13 25.70 8.33
CA THR A 228 -7.86 24.25 8.36
C THR A 228 -6.41 23.95 7.98
N ALA A 229 -5.89 24.59 6.92
CA ALA A 229 -4.50 24.44 6.48
C ALA A 229 -3.50 24.88 7.56
N ALA A 230 -3.77 26.02 8.21
CA ALA A 230 -2.92 26.54 9.28
C ALA A 230 -2.91 25.60 10.50
N ALA A 231 -4.05 25.03 10.87
CA ALA A 231 -4.15 24.04 11.95
C ALA A 231 -3.38 22.75 11.63
N LEU A 232 -3.52 22.22 10.41
CA LEU A 232 -2.77 21.05 9.95
C LEU A 232 -1.26 21.27 9.97
N LYS A 233 -0.78 22.45 9.57
CA LYS A 233 0.65 22.79 9.63
C LYS A 233 1.22 22.78 11.05
N ARG A 234 0.38 23.00 12.07
CA ARG A 234 0.75 22.90 13.50
C ARG A 234 0.56 21.49 14.07
N GLY A 235 0.04 20.53 13.29
CA GLY A 235 -0.34 19.21 13.78
C GLY A 235 -1.60 19.20 14.66
N ASP A 236 -2.36 20.30 14.68
CA ASP A 236 -3.59 20.45 15.48
C ASP A 236 -4.81 19.96 14.70
N TYR A 237 -4.98 18.63 14.70
CA TYR A 237 -6.05 17.97 13.95
C TYR A 237 -7.45 18.27 14.51
N GLU A 238 -7.56 18.54 15.81
CA GLU A 238 -8.85 18.87 16.44
C GLU A 238 -9.30 20.27 16.01
N ALA A 239 -8.39 21.26 16.02
CA ALA A 239 -8.69 22.57 15.46
C ALA A 239 -9.01 22.47 13.95
N ALA A 240 -8.26 21.66 13.18
CA ALA A 240 -8.55 21.46 11.76
C ALA A 240 -9.95 20.86 11.50
N LEU A 241 -10.41 19.95 12.35
CA LEU A 241 -11.78 19.41 12.34
C LEU A 241 -12.80 20.52 12.64
N ILE A 242 -12.59 21.30 13.71
CA ILE A 242 -13.48 22.41 14.10
C ILE A 242 -13.63 23.43 12.98
N GLU A 243 -12.51 23.85 12.36
CA GLU A 243 -12.54 24.79 11.24
C GLU A 243 -13.27 24.21 10.02
N SER A 244 -13.07 22.91 9.73
CA SER A 244 -13.80 22.24 8.66
C SER A 244 -15.31 22.16 8.95
N MET A 245 -15.71 21.91 10.20
CA MET A 245 -17.12 21.86 10.60
C MET A 245 -17.85 23.20 10.41
N LYS A 246 -17.16 24.34 10.53
CA LYS A 246 -17.76 25.66 10.26
C LYS A 246 -18.19 25.83 8.81
N LEU A 247 -17.54 25.12 7.88
CA LEU A 247 -17.73 25.25 6.44
C LEU A 247 -18.76 24.27 5.86
N ILE A 248 -19.28 23.31 6.64
CA ILE A 248 -20.25 22.32 6.15
C ILE A 248 -21.59 22.95 5.73
N LYS A 249 -21.89 24.17 6.23
CA LYS A 249 -23.08 24.95 5.88
C LYS A 249 -22.77 26.08 4.87
N ALA A 250 -21.62 26.02 4.19
CA ALA A 250 -21.29 26.99 3.16
C ALA A 250 -22.38 27.00 2.07
N THR A 251 -22.70 28.18 1.55
CA THR A 251 -23.71 28.35 0.48
C THR A 251 -23.28 27.70 -0.82
N ASP A 252 -21.97 27.66 -1.10
CA ASP A 252 -21.40 26.91 -2.21
C ASP A 252 -21.38 25.41 -1.89
N ALA A 253 -22.19 24.64 -2.61
CA ALA A 253 -22.34 23.19 -2.41
C ALA A 253 -21.00 22.44 -2.54
N LYS A 254 -20.10 22.88 -3.43
CA LYS A 254 -18.79 22.25 -3.58
C LYS A 254 -17.91 22.47 -2.36
N THR A 255 -17.89 23.68 -1.79
CA THR A 255 -17.19 24.00 -0.55
C THR A 255 -17.74 23.21 0.63
N ALA A 256 -19.07 23.16 0.78
CA ALA A 256 -19.72 22.34 1.80
C ALA A 256 -19.38 20.84 1.65
N ALA A 257 -19.38 20.31 0.42
CA ALA A 257 -18.97 18.93 0.15
C ALA A 257 -17.52 18.64 0.55
N MET A 258 -16.58 19.55 0.22
CA MET A 258 -15.17 19.43 0.61
C MET A 258 -14.99 19.49 2.13
N ALA A 259 -15.76 20.34 2.82
CA ALA A 259 -15.75 20.44 4.27
C ALA A 259 -16.29 19.16 4.92
N HIS A 260 -17.41 18.61 4.43
CA HIS A 260 -17.94 17.32 4.88
C HIS A 260 -16.90 16.20 4.70
N TYR A 261 -16.22 16.14 3.56
CA TYR A 261 -15.16 15.15 3.34
C TYR A 261 -13.99 15.35 4.31
N ASN A 262 -13.52 16.59 4.55
CA ASN A 262 -12.47 16.86 5.54
C ASN A 262 -12.89 16.37 6.94
N CYS A 263 -14.13 16.63 7.36
CA CYS A 263 -14.68 16.10 8.61
C CYS A 263 -14.64 14.56 8.63
N ALA A 264 -15.04 13.88 7.55
CA ALA A 264 -14.98 12.43 7.46
C ALA A 264 -13.57 11.88 7.70
N VAL A 265 -12.55 12.50 7.09
CA VAL A 265 -11.13 12.14 7.32
C VAL A 265 -10.74 12.27 8.79
N PHE A 266 -11.11 13.37 9.45
CA PHE A 266 -10.74 13.56 10.85
C PHE A 266 -11.51 12.65 11.81
N PHE A 267 -12.77 12.32 11.53
CA PHE A 267 -13.52 11.34 12.30
C PHE A 267 -12.98 9.92 12.11
N GLU A 268 -12.57 9.54 10.90
CA GLU A 268 -11.87 8.27 10.65
C GLU A 268 -10.57 8.19 11.46
N ARG A 269 -9.79 9.28 11.47
CA ARG A 269 -8.58 9.38 12.29
C ARG A 269 -8.84 9.22 13.80
N LYS A 270 -10.00 9.68 14.28
CA LYS A 270 -10.43 9.52 15.69
C LYS A 270 -10.98 8.12 15.98
N ASN A 271 -10.90 7.18 15.03
CA ASN A 271 -11.49 5.85 15.11
C ASN A 271 -13.01 5.90 15.37
N GLN A 272 -13.69 6.85 14.73
CA GLN A 272 -15.14 7.05 14.76
C GLN A 272 -15.74 6.77 13.37
N PRO A 273 -15.80 5.49 12.94
CA PRO A 273 -16.15 5.12 11.57
C PRO A 273 -17.60 5.43 11.20
N ALA A 274 -18.53 5.37 12.16
CA ALA A 274 -19.94 5.67 11.91
C ALA A 274 -20.13 7.17 11.57
N GLU A 275 -19.48 8.05 12.33
CA GLU A 275 -19.44 9.48 12.10
C GLU A 275 -18.74 9.81 10.79
N ALA A 276 -17.59 9.18 10.52
CA ALA A 276 -16.87 9.35 9.27
C ALA A 276 -17.75 9.03 8.07
N LYS A 277 -18.43 7.87 8.08
CA LYS A 277 -19.36 7.44 7.03
C LYS A 277 -20.50 8.44 6.83
N LYS A 278 -21.13 8.92 7.91
CA LYS A 278 -22.19 9.94 7.84
C LYS A 278 -21.73 11.21 7.12
N TYR A 279 -20.55 11.74 7.46
CA TYR A 279 -20.00 12.93 6.80
C TYR A 279 -19.64 12.66 5.33
N LEU A 280 -19.17 11.46 5.03
CA LEU A 280 -18.81 11.05 3.68
C LEU A 280 -20.03 10.92 2.76
N GLU A 281 -21.12 10.34 3.26
CA GLU A 281 -22.41 10.29 2.57
C GLU A 281 -22.94 11.70 2.27
N ALA A 282 -22.91 12.60 3.26
CA ALA A 282 -23.31 14.01 3.08
C ALA A 282 -22.43 14.74 2.05
N SER A 283 -21.13 14.49 2.03
CA SER A 283 -20.21 15.02 1.01
C SER A 283 -20.63 14.60 -0.40
N LEU A 284 -20.90 13.31 -0.60
CA LEU A 284 -21.28 12.73 -1.90
C LEU A 284 -22.67 13.17 -2.38
N GLN A 285 -23.59 13.48 -1.47
CA GLN A 285 -24.90 14.06 -1.80
C GLN A 285 -24.77 15.49 -2.35
N LEU A 286 -23.81 16.27 -1.85
CA LEU A 286 -23.59 17.66 -2.27
C LEU A 286 -22.76 17.76 -3.56
N ALA A 287 -21.71 16.96 -3.69
CA ALA A 287 -20.88 16.91 -4.89
C ALA A 287 -20.17 15.56 -5.05
N PRO A 288 -19.99 15.06 -6.29
CA PRO A 288 -19.31 13.79 -6.55
C PRO A 288 -17.78 13.91 -6.45
N LEU A 289 -17.25 14.16 -5.26
CA LEU A 289 -15.80 14.27 -5.03
C LEU A 289 -15.13 12.89 -5.20
N ALA A 290 -14.11 12.83 -6.06
CA ALA A 290 -13.36 11.58 -6.28
C ALA A 290 -12.73 11.06 -4.99
N GLN A 291 -12.22 11.96 -4.14
CA GLN A 291 -11.65 11.62 -2.84
C GLN A 291 -12.68 10.98 -1.91
N ALA A 292 -13.91 11.52 -1.89
CA ALA A 292 -14.98 10.98 -1.07
C ALA A 292 -15.44 9.60 -1.57
N ARG A 293 -15.56 9.42 -2.89
CA ARG A 293 -15.88 8.12 -3.49
C ARG A 293 -14.82 7.06 -3.15
N ASN A 294 -13.54 7.43 -3.25
CA ASN A 294 -12.44 6.51 -2.96
C ASN A 294 -12.44 6.10 -1.49
N MET A 295 -12.64 7.04 -0.57
CA MET A 295 -12.73 6.75 0.86
C MET A 295 -13.98 5.91 1.20
N MET A 296 -15.07 6.03 0.45
CA MET A 296 -16.29 5.27 0.72
C MET A 296 -16.12 3.77 0.46
N MET A 297 -15.18 3.37 -0.41
CA MET A 297 -14.88 1.96 -0.67
C MET A 297 -14.22 1.24 0.51
N ASP A 298 -13.79 1.99 1.54
CA ASP A 298 -13.27 1.42 2.79
C ASP A 298 -14.40 1.08 3.82
N TYR A 299 -15.67 1.40 3.53
CA TYR A 299 -16.86 1.20 4.40
C TYR A 299 -17.94 0.32 3.78
#